data_AF-A0A1G2EDI7-F1
#
_entry.id   AF-A0A1G2EDI7-F1
#
_cell.length_a   1.000
_cell.length_b   1.000
_cell.length_c   1.000
_cell.angle_alpha   90.00
_cell.angle_beta   90.00
_cell.angle_gamma   90.00
#
_symmetry.space_group_name_H-M   'P 1'
#
loop_
_entity.id
_entity.type
_entity.pdbx_description
1 polymer ?
#
loop_
_entity_poly.entity_id
_entity_poly.type
_entity_poly.pdbx_seq_one_letter_code
_entity_poly.pdbx_strand_id
1 'polypeptide(L)'
;MIPLKTKEYIAGKTRLSSIPKIMNLEVTNVCNLNCSICVEKNVREQGFLDVGFLEKIVKENAKELKGQSIWLHYGGEPLLHPGRYP
;
A
#
# COMPACT_ATOMS: atom_id res chain seq x y z
N MET A 1 24.41 -2.35 -5.77
CA MET A 1 24.60 -1.56 -4.52
C MET A 1 23.62 -2.07 -3.47
N ILE A 2 24.09 -2.42 -2.25
CA ILE A 2 23.22 -2.95 -1.18
C ILE A 2 22.38 -1.80 -0.58
N PRO A 3 21.04 -1.92 -0.43
CA PRO A 3 20.18 -0.88 0.16
C PRO A 3 20.56 -0.51 1.59
N LEU A 4 20.35 0.75 1.99
CA LEU A 4 20.69 1.25 3.34
C LEU A 4 20.07 0.37 4.44
N LYS A 5 18.78 0.04 4.34
CA LYS A 5 18.09 -0.84 5.31
C LYS A 5 18.80 -2.17 5.53
N THR A 6 19.35 -2.77 4.47
CA THR A 6 20.05 -4.05 4.52
C THR A 6 21.39 -3.88 5.25
N LYS A 7 22.09 -2.77 5.00
CA LYS A 7 23.31 -2.44 5.74
C LYS A 7 23.04 -2.22 7.23
N GLU A 8 21.96 -1.52 7.57
CA GLU A 8 21.59 -1.26 8.97
C GLU A 8 21.16 -2.52 9.71
N TYR A 9 20.43 -3.42 9.03
CA TYR A 9 20.07 -4.74 9.56
C TYR A 9 21.32 -5.60 9.85
N ILE A 10 22.23 -5.71 8.88
CA ILE A 10 23.48 -6.48 9.04
C ILE A 10 24.33 -5.91 10.18
N ALA A 11 24.33 -4.58 10.35
CA ALA A 11 25.05 -3.90 11.42
C ALA A 11 24.36 -4.01 12.80
N GLY A 12 23.21 -4.69 12.92
CA GLY A 12 22.50 -4.87 14.19
C GLY A 12 21.99 -3.58 14.82
N LYS A 13 21.73 -2.53 14.02
CA LYS A 13 21.26 -1.25 14.56
C LYS A 13 19.86 -1.40 15.16
N THR A 14 19.67 -0.88 16.36
CA THR A 14 18.36 -0.80 17.03
C THR A 14 17.62 0.50 16.75
N ARG A 15 18.30 1.51 16.20
CA ARG A 15 17.73 2.76 15.70
C ARG A 15 18.12 2.93 14.23
N LEU A 16 17.12 2.96 13.35
CA LEU A 16 17.31 2.97 11.91
C LEU A 16 17.16 4.38 11.35
N SER A 17 18.00 4.73 10.39
CA SER A 17 17.85 5.94 9.59
C SER A 17 17.13 5.68 8.27
N SER A 18 17.05 4.42 7.86
CA SER A 18 16.25 4.01 6.70
C SER A 18 14.75 4.11 6.97
N ILE A 19 14.03 4.55 5.95
CA ILE A 19 12.57 4.53 5.93
C ILE A 19 12.06 3.11 5.66
N PRO A 20 10.91 2.72 6.23
CA PRO A 20 10.28 1.43 5.92
C PRO A 20 9.89 1.35 4.45
N LYS A 21 9.87 0.13 3.91
CA LYS A 21 9.35 -0.11 2.55
C LYS A 21 7.83 -0.05 2.59
N ILE A 22 7.24 0.77 1.73
CA ILE A 22 5.79 0.86 1.56
C ILE A 22 5.41 -0.14 0.47
N MET A 23 4.67 -1.17 0.84
CA MET A 23 4.36 -2.29 -0.06
C MET A 23 3.02 -2.12 -0.76
N ASN A 24 2.04 -1.50 -0.10
CA ASN A 24 0.67 -1.42 -0.60
C ASN A 24 -0.04 -0.12 -0.20
N LEU A 25 -0.95 0.32 -1.07
CA LEU A 25 -1.95 1.36 -0.83
C LEU A 25 -3.31 0.78 -1.24
N GLU A 26 -4.16 0.50 -0.26
CA GLU A 26 -5.46 -0.07 -0.56
C GLU A 26 -6.42 1.01 -1.09
N VAL A 27 -6.83 0.86 -2.35
CA VAL A 27 -7.79 1.79 -2.98
C VAL A 27 -9.24 1.41 -2.68
N THR A 28 -9.53 0.13 -2.43
CA THR A 28 -10.84 -0.34 -1.98
C THR A 28 -10.71 -1.70 -1.31
N ASN A 29 -11.62 -1.98 -0.37
CA ASN A 29 -11.82 -3.30 0.23
C ASN A 29 -13.10 -3.98 -0.27
N VAL A 30 -13.76 -3.42 -1.28
CA VAL A 30 -14.88 -4.06 -1.96
C VAL A 30 -14.31 -5.17 -2.85
N CYS A 31 -14.94 -6.35 -2.81
CA CYS A 31 -14.56 -7.50 -3.63
C CYS A 31 -15.82 -8.19 -4.17
N ASN A 32 -15.79 -8.59 -5.43
CA ASN A 32 -16.88 -9.31 -6.11
C ASN A 32 -16.77 -10.84 -5.99
N LEU A 33 -15.78 -11.34 -5.26
CA LEU A 33 -15.57 -12.77 -5.02
C LEU A 33 -15.92 -13.18 -3.58
N ASN A 34 -16.00 -14.49 -3.35
CA ASN A 34 -16.26 -15.09 -2.06
C ASN A 34 -15.32 -16.28 -1.78
N CYS A 35 -14.02 -16.02 -1.83
CA CYS A 35 -13.00 -17.06 -1.66
C CYS A 35 -13.06 -17.65 -0.24
N SER A 36 -13.04 -18.98 -0.12
CA SER A 36 -13.06 -19.69 1.17
C SER A 36 -11.83 -19.42 2.05
N ILE A 37 -10.74 -18.96 1.45
CA ILE A 37 -9.48 -18.61 2.12
C ILE A 37 -9.38 -17.12 2.49
N CYS A 38 -10.40 -16.30 2.17
CA CYS A 38 -10.33 -14.85 2.38
C CYS A 38 -10.52 -14.49 3.85
N VAL A 39 -9.51 -13.84 4.44
CA VAL A 39 -9.55 -13.38 5.84
C VAL A 39 -10.10 -11.96 6.01
N GLU A 40 -10.27 -11.21 4.92
CA GLU A 40 -10.66 -9.78 4.95
C GLU A 40 -12.18 -9.57 4.78
N LYS A 41 -12.93 -10.61 4.40
CA LYS A 41 -14.34 -10.47 4.07
C LYS A 41 -15.18 -10.14 5.31
N ASN A 42 -15.93 -9.03 5.22
CA ASN A 42 -16.87 -8.55 6.26
C ASN A 42 -16.22 -8.26 7.64
N VAL A 43 -14.90 -8.09 7.70
CA VAL A 43 -14.20 -7.75 8.95
C VAL A 43 -14.29 -6.26 9.27
N ARG A 44 -14.51 -5.43 8.24
CA ARG A 44 -14.54 -3.96 8.32
C ARG A 44 -15.54 -3.39 7.34
N GLU A 45 -15.95 -2.15 7.59
CA GLU A 45 -16.84 -1.39 6.69
C GLU A 45 -16.23 -1.26 5.29
N GLN A 46 -17.06 -1.44 4.27
CA GLN A 46 -16.65 -1.39 2.87
C GLN A 46 -16.62 0.04 2.33
N GLY A 47 -15.64 0.35 1.49
CA GLY A 47 -15.50 1.68 0.93
C GLY A 47 -14.48 1.80 -0.20
N PHE A 48 -14.41 3.02 -0.71
CA PHE A 48 -13.50 3.43 -1.79
C PHE A 48 -12.68 4.62 -1.29
N LEU A 49 -11.36 4.55 -1.48
CA LEU A 49 -10.46 5.63 -1.16
C LEU A 49 -10.72 6.81 -2.10
N ASP A 50 -10.95 8.01 -1.57
CA ASP A 50 -11.09 9.18 -2.42
C ASP A 50 -9.83 9.39 -3.30
N VAL A 51 -10.04 9.62 -4.60
CA VAL A 51 -8.93 9.77 -5.56
C VAL A 51 -8.11 11.02 -5.25
N GLY A 52 -8.75 12.12 -4.84
CA GLY A 52 -8.05 13.33 -4.44
C GLY A 52 -7.17 13.11 -3.20
N PHE A 53 -7.65 12.31 -2.24
CA PHE A 53 -6.87 11.90 -1.09
C PHE A 53 -5.72 10.95 -1.46
N LEU A 54 -5.94 10.01 -2.38
CA LEU A 54 -4.86 9.18 -2.93
C LEU A 54 -3.77 10.02 -3.59
N GLU A 55 -4.15 11.00 -4.43
CA GLU A 55 -3.20 11.94 -5.02
C GLU A 55 -2.42 12.73 -3.97
N LYS A 56 -3.12 13.18 -2.91
CA LYS A 56 -2.50 13.89 -1.79
C LYS A 56 -1.46 13.01 -1.10
N ILE A 57 -1.79 11.75 -0.79
CA ILE A 57 -0.85 10.78 -0.20
C ILE A 57 0.40 10.64 -1.08
N VAL A 58 0.23 10.45 -2.40
CA VAL A 58 1.36 10.28 -3.33
C VAL A 58 2.22 11.54 -3.40
N LYS A 59 1.60 12.72 -3.47
CA LYS A 59 2.31 14.01 -3.56
C LYS A 59 3.09 14.32 -2.27
N GLU A 60 2.47 14.14 -1.11
CA GLU A 60 3.10 14.45 0.19
C GLU A 60 4.24 13.48 0.54
N ASN A 61 4.20 12.25 0.03
CA ASN A 61 5.19 11.20 0.32
C ASN A 61 6.09 10.87 -0.89
N ALA A 62 6.17 11.77 -1.87
CA ALA A 62 6.84 11.50 -3.14
C ALA A 62 8.31 11.07 -2.99
N LYS A 63 9.02 11.61 -1.99
CA LYS A 63 10.42 11.26 -1.70
C LYS A 63 10.55 9.84 -1.19
N GLU A 64 9.66 9.44 -0.29
CA GLU A 64 9.61 8.12 0.32
C GLU A 64 9.19 7.08 -0.71
N LEU A 65 8.20 7.38 -1.55
CA LEU A 65 7.68 6.46 -2.56
C LEU A 65 8.61 6.31 -3.78
N LYS A 66 9.59 7.21 -3.97
CA LYS A 66 10.48 7.21 -5.13
C LYS A 66 11.23 5.89 -5.26
N GLY A 67 11.07 5.23 -6.42
CA GLY A 67 11.74 3.96 -6.73
C GLY A 67 11.15 2.74 -6.00
N GLN A 68 10.01 2.88 -5.34
CA GLN A 68 9.26 1.76 -4.78
C GLN A 68 8.20 1.27 -5.78
N SER A 69 7.99 -0.04 -5.83
CA SER A 69 6.80 -0.64 -6.45
C SER A 69 5.74 -0.82 -5.37
N ILE A 70 4.60 -0.17 -5.55
CA ILE A 70 3.50 -0.16 -4.60
C ILE A 70 2.33 -0.93 -5.22
N TRP A 71 1.76 -1.85 -4.46
CA TRP A 71 0.59 -2.61 -4.87
C TRP A 71 -0.70 -1.89 -4.45
N LEU A 72 -1.74 -1.94 -5.28
CA LEU A 72 -3.01 -1.27 -4.97
C LEU A 72 -4.03 -2.16 -4.24
N HIS A 73 -3.63 -3.39 -3.89
CA HIS A 73 -4.50 -4.38 -3.27
C HIS A 73 -4.18 -4.57 -1.78
N TYR A 74 -5.19 -5.01 -1.03
CA TYR A 74 -5.03 -5.61 0.29
C TYR A 74 -6.19 -6.57 0.56
N GLY A 75 -7.38 -6.06 0.89
CA GLY A 75 -8.57 -6.85 1.21
C GLY A 75 -9.71 -6.77 0.19
N GLY A 76 -9.54 -6.02 -0.90
CA GLY A 76 -10.52 -5.86 -1.98
C GLY A 76 -9.97 -6.23 -3.36
N GLU A 77 -10.84 -6.11 -4.36
CA GLU A 77 -10.48 -6.14 -5.77
C GLU A 77 -10.22 -4.71 -6.26
N PRO A 78 -8.95 -4.29 -6.48
CA PRO A 78 -8.62 -2.91 -6.82
C PRO A 78 -9.30 -2.41 -8.09
N LEU A 79 -9.63 -3.29 -9.05
CA LEU A 79 -10.31 -2.90 -10.29
C LEU A 79 -11.79 -2.56 -10.12
N LEU A 80 -12.38 -2.79 -8.94
CA LEU A 80 -13.75 -2.33 -8.62
C LEU A 80 -13.80 -0.86 -8.18
N HIS A 81 -12.66 -0.21 -7.98
CA HIS A 81 -12.63 1.19 -7.60
C HIS A 81 -13.25 2.07 -8.71
N PRO A 82 -14.25 2.93 -8.41
CA PRO A 82 -15.00 3.67 -9.42
C PRO A 82 -14.21 4.83 -10.04
N GLY A 83 -13.09 5.22 -9.42
CA GLY A 83 -12.19 6.25 -9.92
C GLY A 83 -11.63 5.83 -11.28
N ARG A 84 -12.24 6.34 -12.35
CA ARG A 84 -11.71 6.20 -13.70
C ARG A 84 -10.33 6.86 -13.76
N TYR A 85 -9.32 6.06 -14.07
CA TYR A 85 -8.04 6.59 -14.53
C TYR A 85 -8.27 7.24 -15.92
N PRO A 86 -7.79 8.47 -16.17
CA PRO A 86 -7.82 9.06 -17.51
C PRO A 86 -7.04 8.22 -18.52
#